data_AF-A0A953Y8R3-F1
#
_entry.id   AF-A0A953Y8R3-F1
#
_cell.length_a   1.000
_cell.length_b   1.000
_cell.length_c   1.000
_cell.angle_alpha   90.00
_cell.angle_beta   90.00
_cell.angle_gamma   90.00
#
_symmetry.space_group_name_H-M   'P 1'
#
loop_
_entity.id
_entity.type
_entity.pdbx_description
1 polymer ?
#
loop_
_entity_poly.entity_id
_entity_poly.type
_entity_poly.pdbx_seq_one_letter_code
_entity_poly.pdbx_strand_id
1 'polypeptide(L)'
;MPDQVRALRNAWPSQVPVLKGLTWELEQEFRFGQRVTRTEQGFFMGGTMKGGSSSMWYPSTSDDYRAFRRWQDAEGIQEGRDDEAYENLMALVAQHDVEVVTCRKANSRRSKPDPEPYSGYGMIYREVYGILTALPEAHLSRPALQRIQFGGWGPDAAKASAYHEGTVMMYDFACRGAKRTFLGLFLHELGHAHEVAMSEALKDELAEHYQVLSEHDAFLGVEFLVDGNTRKLYQKFVFNEFLAETYMIYASCGRALRESIREFAAPAREAWDEVYRIFCESFDGIEYE
;
A
#
# COMPACT_ATOMS: atom_id res chain seq x y z
N MET A 1 -7.19 -0.13 13.35
CA MET A 1 -6.95 0.42 11.99
C MET A 1 -8.01 1.42 11.59
N PRO A 2 -7.65 2.46 10.81
CA PRO A 2 -8.60 3.39 10.19
C PRO A 2 -9.62 2.68 9.28
N ASP A 3 -10.80 3.28 9.11
CA ASP A 3 -11.89 2.63 8.37
C ASP A 3 -11.56 2.40 6.88
N GLN A 4 -10.79 3.29 6.26
CA GLN A 4 -10.34 3.10 4.87
C GLN A 4 -9.42 1.89 4.71
N VAL A 5 -8.61 1.60 5.72
CA VAL A 5 -7.76 0.40 5.76
C VAL A 5 -8.60 -0.84 5.97
N ARG A 6 -9.56 -0.80 6.91
CA ARG A 6 -10.51 -1.91 7.13
C ARG A 6 -11.32 -2.25 5.88
N ALA A 7 -11.59 -1.26 5.01
CA ALA A 7 -12.30 -1.46 3.76
C ALA A 7 -11.53 -2.36 2.77
N LEU A 8 -10.22 -2.60 2.98
CA LEU A 8 -9.44 -3.55 2.18
C LEU A 8 -10.02 -4.98 2.22
N ARG A 9 -10.68 -5.38 3.32
CA ARG A 9 -11.28 -6.72 3.44
C ARG A 9 -12.43 -6.98 2.47
N ASN A 10 -13.04 -5.94 1.94
CA ASN A 10 -14.16 -6.05 1.01
C ASN A 10 -13.64 -6.10 -0.43
N ALA A 11 -14.43 -6.70 -1.33
CA ALA A 11 -14.23 -6.57 -2.76
C ALA A 11 -14.16 -5.09 -3.18
N TRP A 12 -13.36 -4.75 -4.20
CA TRP A 12 -13.25 -3.37 -4.67
C TRP A 12 -14.35 -3.06 -5.70
N PRO A 13 -15.48 -2.42 -5.30
CA PRO A 13 -16.59 -2.21 -6.21
C PRO A 13 -16.17 -1.36 -7.40
N SER A 14 -16.62 -1.74 -8.60
CA SER A 14 -16.47 -0.89 -9.78
C SER A 14 -17.30 0.38 -9.63
N GLN A 15 -16.72 1.51 -10.01
CA GLN A 15 -17.39 2.79 -10.04
C GLN A 15 -18.09 3.06 -11.40
N VAL A 16 -17.90 2.21 -12.41
CA VAL A 16 -18.53 2.33 -13.74
C VAL A 16 -20.06 2.45 -13.67
N PRO A 17 -20.79 1.68 -12.83
CA PRO A 17 -22.25 1.81 -12.76
C PRO A 17 -22.73 3.14 -12.15
N VAL A 18 -21.86 3.85 -11.43
CA VAL A 18 -22.21 5.02 -10.62
C VAL A 18 -21.72 6.32 -11.26
N LEU A 19 -20.53 6.30 -11.86
CA LEU A 19 -19.86 7.50 -12.37
C LEU A 19 -20.07 7.64 -13.88
N LYS A 20 -20.84 8.68 -14.25
CA LYS A 20 -21.09 9.02 -15.66
C LYS A 20 -19.79 9.08 -16.47
N GLY A 21 -19.76 8.41 -17.63
CA GLY A 21 -18.65 8.47 -18.57
C GLY A 21 -17.37 7.74 -18.16
N LEU A 22 -17.37 7.05 -17.02
CA LEU A 22 -16.30 6.13 -16.66
C LEU A 22 -16.53 4.79 -17.36
N THR A 23 -15.55 4.33 -18.14
CA THR A 23 -15.55 2.97 -18.69
C THR A 23 -14.73 2.04 -17.80
N TRP A 24 -14.84 0.73 -18.01
CA TRP A 24 -14.05 -0.25 -17.28
C TRP A 24 -12.55 -0.05 -17.50
N GLU A 25 -12.14 0.18 -18.74
CA GLU A 25 -10.74 0.41 -19.12
C GLU A 25 -10.18 1.65 -18.43
N LEU A 26 -10.94 2.76 -18.43
CA LEU A 26 -10.54 3.98 -17.73
C LEU A 26 -10.41 3.75 -16.22
N GLU A 27 -11.36 3.03 -15.61
CA GLU A 27 -11.28 2.72 -14.18
C GLU A 27 -10.01 1.93 -13.86
N GLN A 28 -9.68 0.92 -14.66
CA GLN A 28 -8.44 0.15 -14.47
C GLN A 28 -7.21 1.08 -14.56
N GLU A 29 -7.08 1.86 -15.64
CA GLU A 29 -5.95 2.79 -15.80
C GLU A 29 -5.83 3.77 -14.61
N PHE A 30 -6.95 4.28 -14.11
CA PHE A 30 -6.95 5.20 -12.97
C PHE A 30 -6.56 4.53 -11.64
N ARG A 31 -7.05 3.30 -11.40
CA ARG A 31 -6.60 2.47 -10.25
C ARG A 31 -5.09 2.24 -10.30
N PHE A 32 -4.53 2.09 -11.51
CA PHE A 32 -3.10 2.04 -11.80
C PHE A 32 -2.46 3.42 -12.00
N GLY A 33 -2.94 4.46 -11.32
CA GLY A 33 -2.25 5.75 -11.21
C GLY A 33 -2.14 6.57 -12.49
N GLN A 34 -2.75 6.14 -13.60
CA GLN A 34 -2.91 7.01 -14.76
C GLN A 34 -3.89 8.13 -14.44
N ARG A 35 -3.67 9.28 -15.07
CA ARG A 35 -4.50 10.47 -14.88
C ARG A 35 -4.77 11.16 -16.20
N VAL A 36 -5.84 11.93 -16.23
CA VAL A 36 -6.14 12.81 -17.35
C VAL A 36 -5.85 14.25 -16.96
N THR A 37 -4.98 14.92 -17.71
CA THR A 37 -4.57 16.30 -17.46
C THR A 37 -4.99 17.21 -18.60
N ARG A 38 -5.44 18.43 -18.27
CA ARG A 38 -5.71 19.49 -19.24
C ARG A 38 -4.42 20.29 -19.50
N THR A 39 -4.10 20.46 -20.77
CA THR A 39 -2.96 21.24 -21.25
C THR A 39 -3.43 22.31 -22.24
N GLU A 40 -2.52 23.17 -22.70
CA GLU A 40 -2.82 24.12 -23.79
C GLU A 40 -3.14 23.41 -25.12
N GLN A 41 -2.60 22.20 -25.33
CA GLN A 41 -2.76 21.42 -26.56
C GLN A 41 -3.98 20.48 -26.53
N GLY A 42 -4.76 20.50 -25.45
CA GLY A 42 -5.90 19.60 -25.25
C GLY A 42 -5.74 18.72 -24.01
N PHE A 43 -6.36 17.55 -24.03
CA PHE A 43 -6.36 16.61 -22.89
C PHE A 43 -5.44 15.44 -23.18
N PHE A 44 -4.69 15.02 -22.17
CA PHE A 44 -3.78 13.89 -22.26
C PHE A 44 -4.00 12.95 -21.08
N MET A 45 -4.10 11.66 -21.38
CA MET A 45 -4.10 10.61 -20.38
C MET A 45 -2.69 10.03 -20.28
N GLY A 46 -2.25 9.79 -19.05
CA GLY A 46 -0.93 9.30 -18.80
C GLY A 46 -0.51 9.46 -17.35
N GLY A 47 0.70 9.02 -17.07
CA GLY A 47 1.15 8.86 -15.71
C GLY A 47 2.55 8.32 -15.66
N THR A 48 3.09 8.29 -14.45
CA THR A 48 4.43 7.76 -14.25
C THR A 48 4.38 6.24 -14.30
N MET A 49 5.19 5.67 -15.19
CA MET A 49 5.42 4.23 -15.29
C MET A 49 6.75 3.90 -14.64
N LYS A 50 6.92 2.64 -14.25
CA LYS A 50 8.14 2.19 -13.58
C LYS A 50 8.53 3.17 -12.47
N GLY A 51 7.57 3.39 -11.56
CA GLY A 51 7.84 3.89 -10.21
C GLY A 51 8.49 5.25 -10.21
N GLY A 52 8.18 6.13 -11.17
CA GLY A 52 8.77 7.47 -11.22
C GLY A 52 9.68 7.73 -12.43
N SER A 53 10.30 6.68 -13.00
CA SER A 53 11.44 6.83 -13.91
C SER A 53 11.08 7.13 -15.37
N SER A 54 9.87 6.76 -15.80
CA SER A 54 9.35 7.02 -17.15
C SER A 54 7.92 7.50 -17.08
N SER A 55 7.41 8.13 -18.14
CA SER A 55 5.99 8.44 -18.27
C SER A 55 5.51 8.23 -19.69
N MET A 56 4.31 7.71 -19.85
CA MET A 56 3.62 7.63 -21.14
C MET A 56 2.43 8.57 -21.10
N TRP A 57 2.24 9.32 -22.18
CA TRP A 57 1.14 10.26 -22.35
C TRP A 57 0.57 10.11 -23.75
N TYR A 58 -0.74 10.03 -23.87
CA TYR A 58 -1.45 9.91 -25.13
C TYR A 58 -2.66 10.85 -25.16
N PRO A 59 -3.07 11.32 -26.36
CA PRO A 59 -4.22 12.19 -26.51
C PRO A 59 -5.48 11.56 -25.88
N SER A 60 -6.27 12.39 -25.22
CA SER A 60 -7.50 12.02 -24.52
C SER A 60 -8.55 13.11 -24.73
N THR A 61 -9.75 12.93 -24.19
CA THR A 61 -10.89 13.84 -24.42
C THR A 61 -11.24 14.66 -23.19
N SER A 62 -12.04 15.71 -23.40
CA SER A 62 -12.62 16.46 -22.28
C SER A 62 -13.55 15.61 -21.42
N ASP A 63 -14.16 14.57 -21.98
CA ASP A 63 -15.08 13.70 -21.24
C ASP A 63 -14.32 12.72 -20.36
N ASP A 64 -13.20 12.17 -20.84
CA ASP A 64 -12.26 11.37 -20.02
C ASP A 64 -11.75 12.20 -18.84
N TYR A 65 -11.39 13.47 -19.07
CA TYR A 65 -10.97 14.37 -17.99
C TYR A 65 -12.04 14.53 -16.93
N ARG A 66 -13.30 14.74 -17.34
CA ARG A 66 -14.42 14.86 -16.41
C ARG A 66 -14.70 13.54 -15.68
N ALA A 67 -14.55 12.40 -16.36
CA ALA A 67 -14.69 11.08 -15.74
C ALA A 67 -13.60 10.84 -14.71
N PHE A 68 -12.34 11.12 -15.05
CA PHE A 68 -11.20 11.07 -14.15
C PHE A 68 -11.42 11.94 -12.91
N ARG A 69 -11.88 13.19 -13.05
CA ARG A 69 -12.16 14.05 -11.89
C ARG A 69 -13.21 13.46 -10.96
N ARG A 70 -14.33 12.96 -11.51
CA ARG A 70 -15.37 12.27 -10.70
C ARG A 70 -14.82 11.01 -10.02
N TRP A 71 -14.03 10.23 -10.73
CA TRP A 71 -13.41 9.02 -10.18
C TRP A 71 -12.41 9.37 -9.08
N GLN A 72 -11.57 10.38 -9.29
CA GLN A 72 -10.60 10.84 -8.32
C GLN A 72 -11.30 11.27 -7.03
N ASP A 73 -12.39 12.03 -7.15
CA ASP A 73 -13.21 12.47 -6.00
C ASP A 73 -13.78 11.29 -5.19
N ALA A 74 -14.13 10.19 -5.85
CA ALA A 74 -14.65 8.98 -5.19
C ALA A 74 -13.53 8.10 -4.58
N GLU A 75 -12.54 7.73 -5.39
CA GLU A 75 -11.58 6.64 -5.11
C GLU A 75 -10.14 7.11 -4.99
N GLY A 76 -9.78 8.21 -5.67
CA GLY A 76 -8.42 8.70 -5.81
C GLY A 76 -7.87 9.38 -4.56
N ILE A 77 -6.53 9.44 -4.48
CA ILE A 77 -5.84 10.33 -3.54
C ILE A 77 -6.18 11.79 -3.93
N GLN A 78 -6.69 12.53 -2.95
CA GLN A 78 -7.00 13.95 -3.11
C GLN A 78 -5.74 14.77 -2.85
N GLU A 79 -5.19 15.35 -3.93
CA GLU A 79 -4.06 16.26 -3.83
C GLU A 79 -4.50 17.54 -3.10
N GLY A 80 -3.89 17.80 -1.95
CA GLY A 80 -4.19 18.95 -1.12
C GLY A 80 -3.18 19.14 -0.02
N ARG A 81 -3.12 20.36 0.53
CA ARG A 81 -2.27 20.71 1.67
C ARG A 81 -3.02 20.43 2.96
N ASP A 82 -2.35 19.80 3.91
CA ASP A 82 -2.88 19.49 5.24
C ASP A 82 -1.73 19.58 6.24
N ASP A 83 -1.54 20.78 6.80
CA ASP A 83 -0.39 21.08 7.66
C ASP A 83 -0.51 20.37 9.00
N GLU A 84 -1.72 20.26 9.54
CA GLU A 84 -2.00 19.54 10.79
C GLU A 84 -1.67 18.05 10.64
N ALA A 85 -2.10 17.41 9.54
CA ALA A 85 -1.76 16.01 9.31
C ALA A 85 -0.25 15.80 9.12
N TYR A 86 0.44 16.73 8.46
CA TYR A 86 1.90 16.69 8.33
C TYR A 86 2.59 16.82 9.69
N GLU A 87 2.23 17.82 10.49
CA GLU A 87 2.80 18.05 11.84
C GLU A 87 2.58 16.84 12.75
N ASN A 88 1.36 16.28 12.76
CA ASN A 88 1.05 15.08 13.53
C ASN A 88 1.89 13.87 13.10
N LEU A 89 2.04 13.65 11.78
CA LEU A 89 2.90 12.58 11.27
C LEU A 89 4.36 12.80 11.68
N MET A 90 4.91 14.02 11.48
CA MET A 90 6.30 14.33 11.81
C MET A 90 6.56 14.17 13.31
N ALA A 91 5.64 14.62 14.16
CA ALA A 91 5.75 14.48 15.61
C ALA A 91 5.72 13.01 16.06
N LEU A 92 4.92 12.16 15.41
CA LEU A 92 4.89 10.72 15.68
C LEU A 92 6.21 10.06 15.25
N VAL A 93 6.62 10.24 13.98
CA VAL A 93 7.81 9.53 13.46
C VAL A 93 9.11 9.96 14.13
N ALA A 94 9.19 11.22 14.60
CA ALA A 94 10.34 11.73 15.34
C ALA A 94 10.52 11.06 16.71
N GLN A 95 9.47 10.53 17.33
CA GLN A 95 9.58 9.78 18.60
C GLN A 95 10.26 8.42 18.42
N HIS A 96 10.31 7.92 17.19
CA HIS A 96 10.82 6.60 16.83
C HIS A 96 12.05 6.66 15.91
N ASP A 97 12.68 7.85 15.77
CA ASP A 97 13.82 8.09 14.89
C ASP A 97 13.57 7.70 13.41
N VAL A 98 12.31 7.78 12.95
CA VAL A 98 11.92 7.50 11.56
C VAL A 98 11.90 8.81 10.76
N GLU A 99 12.68 8.86 9.68
CA GLU A 99 12.70 10.00 8.77
C GLU A 99 11.55 9.92 7.76
N VAL A 100 10.82 11.01 7.55
CA VAL A 100 9.88 11.12 6.42
C VAL A 100 10.47 12.02 5.37
N VAL A 101 10.64 11.49 4.15
CA VAL A 101 11.16 12.24 3.01
C VAL A 101 10.14 12.31 1.88
N THR A 102 10.14 13.43 1.18
CA THR A 102 9.43 13.57 -0.09
C THR A 102 10.45 13.63 -1.22
N CYS A 103 10.21 12.87 -2.29
CA CYS A 103 11.24 12.56 -3.28
C CYS A 103 11.77 13.76 -4.10
N ARG A 104 11.19 14.96 -3.95
CA ARG A 104 11.79 16.18 -4.53
C ARG A 104 13.13 16.55 -3.87
N LYS A 105 13.47 15.98 -2.70
CA LYS A 105 14.78 16.12 -2.06
C LYS A 105 15.83 15.09 -2.52
N ALA A 106 15.41 13.89 -2.93
CA ALA A 106 16.34 12.75 -3.01
C ALA A 106 17.12 12.60 -4.33
N ASN A 107 16.55 12.92 -5.51
CA ASN A 107 17.24 12.63 -6.79
C ASN A 107 16.76 13.45 -8.01
N SER A 108 16.02 14.54 -7.83
CA SER A 108 15.49 15.29 -8.98
C SER A 108 16.53 16.28 -9.53
N ARG A 109 16.84 16.19 -10.83
CA ARG A 109 17.58 17.22 -11.61
C ARG A 109 16.84 18.57 -11.68
N ARG A 110 15.66 18.71 -11.06
CA ARG A 110 14.89 19.97 -11.02
C ARG A 110 15.34 20.82 -9.84
N SER A 111 15.67 22.05 -10.17
CA SER A 111 16.13 23.11 -9.29
C SER A 111 15.08 23.50 -8.26
N LYS A 112 15.45 23.31 -6.99
CA LYS A 112 14.75 23.61 -5.73
C LYS A 112 13.87 22.46 -5.19
N PRO A 113 14.13 22.01 -3.93
CA PRO A 113 13.20 21.14 -3.24
C PRO A 113 11.88 21.88 -3.06
N ASP A 114 10.78 21.12 -3.00
CA ASP A 114 9.48 21.71 -2.72
C ASP A 114 9.42 22.34 -1.34
N PRO A 115 8.56 23.35 -1.16
CA PRO A 115 8.20 23.78 0.19
C PRO A 115 7.63 22.59 0.96
N GLU A 116 8.09 22.42 2.19
CA GLU A 116 7.50 21.50 3.15
C GLU A 116 6.38 22.20 3.93
N PRO A 117 5.23 21.54 4.15
CA PRO A 117 4.84 20.24 3.60
C PRO A 117 4.56 20.29 2.09
N TYR A 118 4.79 19.16 1.39
CA TYR A 118 4.41 19.07 -0.01
C TYR A 118 2.89 19.19 -0.14
N SER A 119 2.43 20.23 -0.83
CA SER A 119 1.01 20.60 -0.89
C SER A 119 0.11 19.59 -1.62
N GLY A 120 0.65 18.49 -2.15
CA GLY A 120 -0.13 17.42 -2.77
C GLY A 120 -0.33 16.19 -1.89
N TYR A 121 0.27 16.11 -0.69
CA TYR A 121 0.30 14.89 0.13
C TYR A 121 -0.48 14.98 1.44
N GLY A 122 -1.31 16.01 1.64
CA GLY A 122 -2.08 16.18 2.88
C GLY A 122 -2.88 14.94 3.29
N MET A 123 -3.60 14.34 2.34
CA MET A 123 -4.31 13.08 2.58
C MET A 123 -3.37 11.92 2.92
N ILE A 124 -2.22 11.81 2.24
CA ILE A 124 -1.23 10.76 2.52
C ILE A 124 -0.70 10.88 3.95
N TYR A 125 -0.36 12.10 4.39
CA TYR A 125 0.10 12.31 5.77
C TYR A 125 -0.93 11.86 6.80
N ARG A 126 -2.21 12.21 6.56
CA ARG A 126 -3.34 11.84 7.42
C ARG A 126 -3.53 10.33 7.50
N GLU A 127 -3.55 9.64 6.35
CA GLU A 127 -3.74 8.18 6.31
C GLU A 127 -2.56 7.43 6.93
N VAL A 128 -1.32 7.86 6.64
CA VAL A 128 -0.12 7.23 7.21
C VAL A 128 -0.07 7.44 8.72
N TYR A 129 -0.35 8.65 9.21
CA TYR A 129 -0.47 8.89 10.65
C TYR A 129 -1.54 7.98 11.29
N GLY A 130 -2.72 7.87 10.69
CA GLY A 130 -3.79 6.99 11.16
C GLY A 130 -3.41 5.50 11.19
N ILE A 131 -2.61 5.04 10.22
CA ILE A 131 -2.07 3.66 10.21
C ILE A 131 -1.04 3.48 11.33
N LEU A 132 -0.03 4.35 11.39
CA LEU A 132 1.10 4.21 12.30
C LEU A 132 0.67 4.30 13.77
N THR A 133 -0.28 5.19 14.10
CA THR A 133 -0.86 5.29 15.44
C THR A 133 -1.70 4.06 15.85
N ALA A 134 -2.22 3.31 14.87
CA ALA A 134 -3.01 2.12 15.13
C ALA A 134 -2.17 0.84 15.24
N LEU A 135 -0.88 0.90 14.89
CA LEU A 135 0.07 -0.21 15.00
C LEU A 135 0.74 -0.23 16.39
N PRO A 136 1.27 -1.39 16.82
CA PRO A 136 2.08 -1.47 18.02
C PRO A 136 3.30 -0.54 17.95
N GLU A 137 3.67 0.08 19.06
CA GLU A 137 4.81 1.01 19.12
C GLU A 137 6.14 0.35 18.72
N ALA A 138 6.31 -0.92 19.08
CA ALA A 138 7.45 -1.74 18.69
C ALA A 138 7.61 -1.83 17.17
N HIS A 139 6.53 -1.61 16.41
CA HIS A 139 6.58 -1.65 14.96
C HIS A 139 7.22 -0.41 14.34
N LEU A 140 7.13 0.73 15.03
CA LEU A 140 7.73 1.99 14.59
C LEU A 140 9.17 2.11 15.09
N SER A 141 9.46 1.56 16.28
CA SER A 141 10.76 1.72 16.96
C SER A 141 11.84 0.71 16.51
N ARG A 142 11.59 -0.05 15.44
CA ARG A 142 12.50 -1.12 14.98
C ARG A 142 13.61 -0.56 14.08
N PRO A 143 14.86 -1.06 14.15
CA PRO A 143 15.93 -0.64 13.24
C PRO A 143 15.66 -0.91 11.75
N ALA A 144 14.73 -1.82 11.45
CA ALA A 144 14.28 -2.14 10.10
C ALA A 144 13.30 -1.10 9.52
N LEU A 145 12.87 -0.09 10.27
CA LEU A 145 12.10 1.04 9.76
C LEU A 145 12.82 2.32 10.14
N GLN A 146 13.57 2.87 9.20
CA GLN A 146 14.36 4.09 9.39
C GLN A 146 13.78 5.26 8.62
N ARG A 147 13.09 4.98 7.50
CA ARG A 147 12.60 6.01 6.60
C ARG A 147 11.29 5.63 5.93
N ILE A 148 10.43 6.62 5.74
CA ILE A 148 9.26 6.55 4.86
C ILE A 148 9.45 7.59 3.75
N GLN A 149 9.42 7.14 2.50
CA GLN A 149 9.59 8.00 1.33
C GLN A 149 8.29 8.09 0.54
N PHE A 150 7.84 9.31 0.27
CA PHE A 150 6.71 9.57 -0.63
C PHE A 150 7.17 10.18 -1.96
N GLY A 151 6.72 9.58 -3.05
CA GLY A 151 6.98 9.97 -4.43
C GLY A 151 8.30 9.47 -5.01
N GLY A 152 8.63 10.03 -6.18
CA GLY A 152 9.84 9.77 -6.97
C GLY A 152 10.04 8.31 -7.32
N TRP A 153 11.30 7.89 -7.45
CA TRP A 153 11.71 6.55 -7.89
C TRP A 153 12.84 5.94 -7.06
N GLY A 154 12.95 4.61 -7.13
CA GLY A 154 13.91 3.83 -6.36
C GLY A 154 14.21 2.46 -7.01
N PRO A 155 14.82 1.52 -6.27
CA PRO A 155 15.03 0.15 -6.74
C PRO A 155 13.70 -0.52 -7.09
N ASP A 156 13.74 -1.47 -8.03
CA ASP A 156 12.51 -2.09 -8.57
C ASP A 156 11.48 -1.07 -9.04
N ALA A 157 11.92 0.04 -9.65
CA ALA A 157 11.03 1.09 -10.10
C ALA A 157 9.87 0.55 -10.94
N ALA A 158 10.01 -0.58 -11.65
CA ALA A 158 8.88 -1.25 -12.30
C ALA A 158 7.63 -1.47 -11.41
N LYS A 159 7.79 -1.54 -10.09
CA LYS A 159 6.74 -1.69 -9.07
C LYS A 159 6.17 -0.34 -8.61
N ALA A 160 5.09 -0.39 -7.84
CA ALA A 160 4.38 0.78 -7.30
C ALA A 160 4.98 1.29 -5.97
N SER A 161 5.67 0.42 -5.26
CA SER A 161 6.33 0.64 -3.97
C SER A 161 7.50 -0.34 -3.83
N ALA A 162 8.33 -0.12 -2.82
CA ALA A 162 9.36 -1.08 -2.41
C ALA A 162 9.79 -0.83 -0.96
N TYR A 163 10.29 -1.88 -0.33
CA TYR A 163 11.09 -1.81 0.88
C TYR A 163 12.55 -2.07 0.54
N HIS A 164 13.43 -1.17 0.97
CA HIS A 164 14.87 -1.31 0.75
C HIS A 164 15.67 -0.61 1.86
N GLU A 165 16.60 -1.33 2.49
CA GLU A 165 17.54 -0.79 3.49
C GLU A 165 16.85 0.07 4.56
N GLY A 166 15.80 -0.47 5.18
CA GLY A 166 15.05 0.23 6.23
C GLY A 166 14.13 1.35 5.73
N THR A 167 13.97 1.50 4.40
CA THR A 167 13.11 2.51 3.81
C THR A 167 11.86 1.89 3.20
N VAL A 168 10.69 2.34 3.64
CA VAL A 168 9.40 2.11 2.95
C VAL A 168 9.23 3.19 1.88
N MET A 169 9.29 2.80 0.62
CA MET A 169 9.19 3.70 -0.53
C MET A 169 7.84 3.58 -1.22
N MET A 170 7.10 4.69 -1.25
CA MET A 170 5.84 4.83 -1.95
C MET A 170 6.05 5.69 -3.20
N TYR A 171 6.12 5.09 -4.39
CA TYR A 171 6.47 5.85 -5.59
C TYR A 171 5.34 6.78 -6.07
N ASP A 172 5.68 7.66 -7.03
CA ASP A 172 4.73 8.65 -7.60
C ASP A 172 3.43 8.01 -8.10
N PHE A 173 3.53 6.79 -8.62
CA PHE A 173 2.40 5.98 -9.05
C PHE A 173 1.41 5.73 -7.89
N ALA A 174 1.90 5.28 -6.73
CA ALA A 174 1.06 4.96 -5.58
C ALA A 174 0.49 6.25 -4.95
N CYS A 175 1.30 7.31 -4.90
CA CYS A 175 0.92 8.59 -4.31
C CYS A 175 -0.14 9.38 -5.12
N ARG A 176 -0.46 8.93 -6.35
CA ARG A 176 -1.42 9.60 -7.24
C ARG A 176 -2.55 8.69 -7.73
N GLY A 177 -2.50 7.40 -7.36
CA GLY A 177 -3.52 6.43 -7.73
C GLY A 177 -4.72 6.42 -6.79
N ALA A 178 -5.38 5.27 -6.72
CA ALA A 178 -6.47 5.07 -5.77
C ALA A 178 -5.96 5.02 -4.33
N LYS A 179 -6.77 5.53 -3.39
CA LYS A 179 -6.50 5.45 -1.94
C LYS A 179 -6.25 4.00 -1.52
N ARG A 180 -7.11 3.08 -1.99
CA ARG A 180 -7.02 1.66 -1.69
C ARG A 180 -5.65 1.08 -2.07
N THR A 181 -5.15 1.40 -3.27
CA THR A 181 -3.83 0.98 -3.74
C THR A 181 -2.73 1.48 -2.83
N PHE A 182 -2.75 2.76 -2.48
CA PHE A 182 -1.77 3.35 -1.58
C PHE A 182 -1.77 2.66 -0.21
N LEU A 183 -2.94 2.48 0.41
CA LEU A 183 -3.07 1.89 1.75
C LEU A 183 -2.59 0.43 1.79
N GLY A 184 -2.98 -0.37 0.80
CA GLY A 184 -2.58 -1.77 0.70
C GLY A 184 -1.06 -1.92 0.49
N LEU A 185 -0.49 -1.14 -0.44
CA LEU A 185 0.95 -1.13 -0.68
C LEU A 185 1.72 -0.66 0.56
N PHE A 186 1.28 0.40 1.23
CA PHE A 186 1.97 0.94 2.39
C PHE A 186 2.05 -0.09 3.54
N LEU A 187 0.95 -0.77 3.85
CA LEU A 187 0.95 -1.84 4.85
C LEU A 187 1.79 -3.05 4.42
N HIS A 188 1.78 -3.40 3.13
CA HIS A 188 2.61 -4.47 2.59
C HIS A 188 4.11 -4.16 2.76
N GLU A 189 4.55 -2.94 2.43
CA GLU A 189 5.96 -2.55 2.63
C GLU A 189 6.35 -2.46 4.12
N LEU A 190 5.43 -2.04 5.00
CA LEU A 190 5.64 -2.17 6.44
C LEU A 190 5.77 -3.64 6.88
N GLY A 191 5.10 -4.55 6.18
CA GLY A 191 5.25 -5.99 6.35
C GLY A 191 6.65 -6.49 6.02
N HIS A 192 7.32 -5.92 5.02
CA HIS A 192 8.74 -6.20 4.75
C HIS A 192 9.67 -5.67 5.84
N ALA A 193 9.42 -4.45 6.35
CA ALA A 193 10.15 -3.95 7.52
C ALA A 193 9.95 -4.86 8.74
N HIS A 194 8.75 -5.43 8.88
CA HIS A 194 8.44 -6.38 9.93
C HIS A 194 9.17 -7.72 9.74
N GLU A 195 9.15 -8.27 8.53
CA GLU A 195 9.88 -9.49 8.15
C GLU A 195 11.38 -9.36 8.45
N VAL A 196 12.03 -8.25 8.07
CA VAL A 196 13.46 -8.04 8.34
C VAL A 196 13.78 -8.01 9.84
N ALA A 197 12.83 -7.59 10.67
CA ALA A 197 13.00 -7.56 12.12
C ALA A 197 12.74 -8.92 12.81
N MET A 198 12.13 -9.89 12.11
CA MET A 198 11.96 -11.24 12.65
C MET A 198 13.31 -11.95 12.76
N SER A 199 13.47 -12.79 13.80
CA SER A 199 14.64 -13.65 13.90
C SER A 199 14.58 -14.75 12.84
N GLU A 200 15.74 -15.23 12.39
CA GLU A 200 15.81 -16.34 11.43
C GLU A 200 15.12 -17.61 11.97
N ALA A 201 15.22 -17.87 13.28
CA ALA A 201 14.51 -18.99 13.90
C ALA A 201 12.98 -18.88 13.76
N LEU A 202 12.41 -17.67 13.89
CA LEU A 202 10.98 -17.45 13.71
C LEU A 202 10.58 -17.56 12.23
N LYS A 203 11.45 -17.12 11.32
CA LYS A 203 11.24 -17.28 9.88
C LYS A 203 11.27 -18.75 9.47
N ASP A 204 12.17 -19.54 10.03
CA ASP A 204 12.25 -20.99 9.80
C ASP A 204 10.96 -21.68 10.27
N GLU A 205 10.45 -21.34 11.46
CA GLU A 205 9.15 -21.82 11.98
C GLU A 205 7.99 -21.45 11.03
N LEU A 206 7.92 -20.18 10.61
CA LEU A 206 6.90 -19.72 9.66
C LEU A 206 7.04 -20.38 8.28
N ALA A 207 8.26 -20.73 7.85
CA ALA A 207 8.51 -21.37 6.56
C ALA A 207 7.96 -22.80 6.52
N GLU A 208 8.01 -23.54 7.63
CA GLU A 208 7.40 -24.87 7.75
C GLU A 208 5.88 -24.79 7.54
N HIS A 209 5.22 -23.83 8.21
CA HIS A 209 3.78 -23.61 8.03
C HIS A 209 3.44 -23.11 6.62
N TYR A 210 4.23 -22.19 6.08
CA TYR A 210 4.07 -21.69 4.72
C TYR A 210 4.13 -22.81 3.67
N GLN A 211 5.01 -23.81 3.84
CA GLN A 211 5.06 -24.95 2.93
C GLN A 211 3.73 -25.71 2.90
N VAL A 212 3.14 -25.98 4.07
CA VAL A 212 1.82 -26.62 4.17
C VAL A 212 0.76 -25.77 3.46
N LEU A 213 0.74 -24.45 3.71
CA LEU A 213 -0.21 -23.55 3.05
C LEU A 213 -0.04 -23.55 1.52
N SER A 214 1.19 -23.62 1.02
CA SER A 214 1.51 -23.66 -0.40
C SER A 214 1.04 -24.94 -1.09
N GLU A 215 1.26 -26.08 -0.45
CA GLU A 215 0.81 -27.40 -0.93
C GLU A 215 -0.73 -27.49 -1.03
N HIS A 216 -1.43 -26.81 -0.13
CA HIS A 216 -2.89 -26.79 -0.05
C HIS A 216 -3.55 -25.59 -0.74
N ASP A 217 -2.78 -24.70 -1.38
CA ASP A 217 -3.27 -23.46 -1.99
C ASP A 217 -4.10 -22.58 -1.03
N ALA A 218 -3.79 -22.62 0.26
CA ALA A 218 -4.55 -22.01 1.33
C ALA A 218 -4.11 -20.56 1.58
N PHE A 219 -4.26 -19.68 0.58
CA PHE A 219 -3.90 -18.27 0.68
C PHE A 219 -5.12 -17.35 0.62
N LEU A 220 -5.00 -16.19 1.29
CA LEU A 220 -6.02 -15.13 1.28
C LEU A 220 -5.54 -13.96 0.43
N GLY A 221 -6.23 -13.69 -0.67
CA GLY A 221 -5.89 -12.60 -1.59
C GLY A 221 -6.73 -11.37 -1.32
N VAL A 222 -6.08 -10.24 -1.07
CA VAL A 222 -6.75 -8.94 -0.94
C VAL A 222 -6.45 -8.11 -2.18
N GLU A 223 -7.48 -7.70 -2.90
CA GLU A 223 -7.33 -6.81 -4.06
C GLU A 223 -6.96 -5.41 -3.57
N PHE A 224 -5.80 -4.87 -3.93
CA PHE A 224 -5.46 -3.46 -3.66
C PHE A 224 -4.64 -2.83 -4.79
N LEU A 225 -3.82 -3.60 -5.51
CA LEU A 225 -3.12 -3.16 -6.71
C LEU A 225 -3.59 -3.95 -7.94
N VAL A 226 -3.62 -5.27 -7.82
CA VAL A 226 -4.13 -6.24 -8.79
C VAL A 226 -5.20 -7.09 -8.11
N ASP A 227 -5.88 -7.94 -8.87
CA ASP A 227 -6.91 -8.82 -8.35
C ASP A 227 -6.39 -9.77 -7.25
N GLY A 228 -7.31 -10.21 -6.39
CA GLY A 228 -6.97 -11.06 -5.24
C GLY A 228 -6.30 -12.38 -5.62
N ASN A 229 -6.62 -13.00 -6.76
CA ASN A 229 -5.98 -14.26 -7.16
C ASN A 229 -4.52 -14.03 -7.56
N THR A 230 -4.23 -12.95 -8.28
CA THR A 230 -2.86 -12.56 -8.57
C THR A 230 -2.07 -12.30 -7.27
N ARG A 231 -2.66 -11.67 -6.26
CA ARG A 231 -2.02 -11.51 -4.94
C ARG A 231 -1.78 -12.84 -4.21
N LYS A 232 -2.69 -13.82 -4.31
CA LYS A 232 -2.44 -15.18 -3.79
C LYS A 232 -1.22 -15.84 -4.45
N LEU A 233 -1.04 -15.64 -5.75
CA LEU A 233 0.13 -16.18 -6.45
C LEU A 233 1.44 -15.57 -5.93
N TYR A 234 1.47 -14.26 -5.65
CA TYR A 234 2.65 -13.63 -5.03
C TYR A 234 2.99 -14.28 -3.69
N GLN A 235 2.00 -14.50 -2.83
CA GLN A 235 2.18 -15.21 -1.56
C GLN A 235 2.76 -16.61 -1.80
N LYS A 236 2.20 -17.37 -2.74
CA LYS A 236 2.57 -18.77 -3.00
C LYS A 236 3.99 -18.99 -3.50
N PHE A 237 4.57 -18.01 -4.20
CA PHE A 237 5.87 -18.21 -4.87
C PHE A 237 7.05 -17.63 -4.10
N VAL A 238 6.83 -16.68 -3.19
CA VAL A 238 7.91 -15.98 -2.49
C VAL A 238 7.54 -15.85 -1.01
N PHE A 239 8.27 -16.56 -0.15
CA PHE A 239 8.00 -16.59 1.29
C PHE A 239 8.00 -15.18 1.93
N ASN A 240 8.93 -14.31 1.54
CA ASN A 240 8.99 -12.94 2.07
C ASN A 240 7.77 -12.10 1.65
N GLU A 241 7.20 -12.36 0.47
CA GLU A 241 5.95 -11.74 0.02
C GLU A 241 4.77 -12.27 0.82
N PHE A 242 4.75 -13.57 1.14
CA PHE A 242 3.76 -14.15 2.05
C PHE A 242 3.79 -13.49 3.44
N LEU A 243 4.97 -13.23 4.01
CA LEU A 243 5.08 -12.54 5.30
C LEU A 243 4.59 -11.09 5.23
N ALA A 244 4.97 -10.35 4.19
CA ALA A 244 4.55 -8.97 3.99
C ALA A 244 3.03 -8.84 3.72
N GLU A 245 2.47 -9.75 2.92
CA GLU A 245 1.03 -9.84 2.71
C GLU A 245 0.28 -10.22 3.98
N THR A 246 0.79 -11.20 4.74
CA THR A 246 0.16 -11.62 6.00
C THR A 246 0.13 -10.48 7.01
N TYR A 247 1.19 -9.66 7.09
CA TYR A 247 1.20 -8.44 7.90
C TYR A 247 0.06 -7.48 7.51
N MET A 248 -0.06 -7.20 6.21
CA MET A 248 -1.10 -6.31 5.69
C MET A 248 -2.50 -6.88 5.93
N ILE A 249 -2.72 -8.17 5.68
CA ILE A 249 -3.99 -8.87 5.89
C ILE A 249 -4.33 -8.90 7.38
N TYR A 250 -3.39 -9.19 8.27
CA TYR A 250 -3.61 -9.21 9.71
C TYR A 250 -4.10 -7.84 10.21
N ALA A 251 -3.38 -6.78 9.82
CA ALA A 251 -3.71 -5.41 10.20
C ALA A 251 -5.05 -4.93 9.63
N SER A 252 -5.32 -5.20 8.34
CA SER A 252 -6.46 -4.61 7.63
C SER A 252 -7.72 -5.48 7.58
N CYS A 253 -7.54 -6.80 7.69
CA CYS A 253 -8.57 -7.81 7.44
C CYS A 253 -8.66 -8.84 8.58
N GLY A 254 -8.20 -8.53 9.80
CA GLY A 254 -8.05 -9.52 10.89
C GLY A 254 -9.27 -10.42 11.12
N ARG A 255 -10.49 -9.86 11.14
CA ARG A 255 -11.71 -10.67 11.24
C ARG A 255 -11.93 -11.60 10.05
N ALA A 256 -11.78 -11.08 8.83
CA ALA A 256 -11.94 -11.88 7.61
C ALA A 256 -10.88 -12.98 7.52
N LEU A 257 -9.65 -12.72 7.97
CA LEU A 257 -8.59 -13.72 8.10
C LEU A 257 -9.02 -14.85 9.04
N ARG A 258 -9.47 -14.53 10.26
CA ARG A 258 -9.97 -15.53 11.23
C ARG A 258 -11.14 -16.35 10.66
N GLU A 259 -12.05 -15.71 9.93
CA GLU A 259 -13.17 -16.39 9.26
C GLU A 259 -12.67 -17.36 8.18
N SER A 260 -11.76 -16.92 7.30
CA SER A 260 -11.15 -17.78 6.27
C SER A 260 -10.36 -18.96 6.86
N ILE A 261 -9.62 -18.75 7.96
CA ILE A 261 -8.86 -19.82 8.63
C ILE A 261 -9.79 -20.98 9.03
N ARG A 262 -10.97 -20.67 9.57
CA ARG A 262 -11.96 -21.67 9.99
C ARG A 262 -12.54 -22.48 8.84
N GLU A 263 -12.52 -21.95 7.62
CA GLU A 263 -13.01 -22.62 6.41
C GLU A 263 -12.01 -23.61 5.83
N PHE A 264 -10.71 -23.47 6.15
CA PHE A 264 -9.70 -24.43 5.71
C PHE A 264 -9.85 -25.77 6.45
N ALA A 265 -9.55 -26.85 5.74
CA ALA A 265 -9.42 -28.18 6.32
C ALA A 265 -8.01 -28.36 6.92
N ALA A 266 -7.86 -29.32 7.84
CA ALA A 266 -6.53 -29.78 8.25
C ALA A 266 -5.82 -30.44 7.05
N PRO A 267 -4.48 -30.27 6.90
CA PRO A 267 -3.55 -29.59 7.82
C PRO A 267 -3.44 -28.06 7.64
N ALA A 268 -4.00 -27.48 6.57
CA ALA A 268 -3.84 -26.06 6.27
C ALA A 268 -4.40 -25.13 7.36
N ARG A 269 -5.53 -25.48 7.99
CA ARG A 269 -6.07 -24.72 9.12
C ARG A 269 -5.10 -24.66 10.30
N GLU A 270 -4.49 -25.78 10.65
CA GLU A 270 -3.56 -25.86 11.79
C GLU A 270 -2.31 -25.02 11.52
N ALA A 271 -1.79 -25.06 10.28
CA ALA A 271 -0.68 -24.19 9.86
C ALA A 271 -1.07 -22.69 9.95
N TRP A 272 -2.28 -22.33 9.54
CA TRP A 272 -2.78 -20.97 9.66
C TRP A 272 -3.00 -20.52 11.10
N ASP A 273 -3.48 -21.40 11.98
CA ASP A 273 -3.66 -21.09 13.40
C ASP A 273 -2.31 -20.70 14.04
N GLU A 274 -1.23 -21.40 13.70
CA GLU A 274 0.13 -21.06 14.16
C GLU A 274 0.65 -19.75 13.55
N VAL A 275 0.50 -19.56 12.23
CA VAL A 275 0.87 -18.29 11.58
C VAL A 275 0.11 -17.13 12.23
N TYR A 276 -1.21 -17.28 12.43
CA TYR A 276 -2.03 -16.25 13.06
C TYR A 276 -1.60 -15.98 14.49
N ARG A 277 -1.28 -17.01 15.28
CA ARG A 277 -0.76 -16.87 16.65
C ARG A 277 0.54 -16.06 16.66
N ILE A 278 1.50 -16.42 15.81
CA ILE A 278 2.80 -15.72 15.72
C ILE A 278 2.60 -14.25 15.35
N PHE A 279 1.76 -13.97 14.35
CA PHE A 279 1.46 -12.58 13.99
C PHE A 279 0.74 -11.86 15.13
N CYS A 280 -0.25 -12.48 15.79
CA CYS A 280 -0.93 -11.89 16.93
C CYS A 280 0.03 -11.52 18.06
N GLU A 281 0.94 -12.41 18.43
CA GLU A 281 1.99 -12.14 19.43
C GLU A 281 2.91 -11.00 19.00
N SER A 282 3.31 -10.96 17.73
CA SER A 282 4.14 -9.88 17.19
C SER A 282 3.43 -8.51 17.20
N PHE A 283 2.09 -8.51 17.23
CA PHE A 283 1.24 -7.33 17.34
C PHE A 283 0.80 -7.05 18.79
N ASP A 284 1.56 -7.48 19.80
CA ASP A 284 1.26 -7.32 21.23
C ASP A 284 -0.11 -7.90 21.64
N GLY A 285 -0.58 -8.92 20.93
CA GLY A 285 -1.90 -9.55 21.13
C GLY A 285 -3.08 -8.74 20.58
N ILE A 286 -2.83 -7.66 19.82
CA ILE A 286 -3.88 -6.81 19.26
C ILE A 286 -4.58 -7.55 18.10
N GLU A 287 -5.82 -7.96 18.31
CA GLU A 287 -6.66 -8.50 17.25
C GLU A 287 -7.41 -7.39 16.49
N TYR A 288 -7.12 -7.26 15.20
CA TYR A 288 -7.86 -6.32 14.34
C TYR A 288 -9.21 -6.89 13.89
N GLU A 289 -10.18 -5.99 13.76
CA GLU A 289 -11.55 -6.23 13.30
C GLU A 289 -11.80 -5.70 11.88
#